data_AF-A0A0F2LPA0-F1
#
_entry.id   AF-A0A0F2LPA0-F1
#
_cell.length_a   1.000
_cell.length_b   1.000
_cell.length_c   1.000
_cell.angle_alpha   90.00
_cell.angle_beta   90.00
_cell.angle_gamma   90.00
#
_symmetry.space_group_name_H-M   'P 1'
#
loop_
_entity.id
_entity.type
_entity.pdbx_description
1 polymer ?
#
loop_
_entity_poly.entity_id
_entity_poly.type
_entity_poly.pdbx_seq_one_letter_code
_entity_poly.pdbx_strand_id
1 'polypeptide(L)'
;MLTLKKVIVPCEVASKSVIPAIKAMIVIELYRRKVPQTQIASFLGITTAEVNYYIKGKRGNSDLIFKLQQDEEFVEAVRITAEKILKEDEVINLCPLCSLARKKALKNGNSCPFDW
;
A
#
# COMPACT_ATOMS: atom_id res chain seq x y z
N MET A 1 -6.01 16.37 34.37
CA MET A 1 -5.46 16.10 33.02
C MET A 1 -6.61 16.15 32.02
N LEU A 2 -6.64 17.14 31.12
CA LEU A 2 -7.62 17.15 30.03
C LEU A 2 -7.24 16.04 29.04
N THR A 3 -8.09 15.03 28.90
CA THR A 3 -7.96 14.01 27.87
C THR A 3 -8.19 14.68 26.51
N LEU A 4 -7.14 14.82 25.70
CA LEU A 4 -7.24 15.42 24.38
C LEU A 4 -8.15 14.54 23.50
N LYS A 5 -9.35 15.03 23.18
CA LYS A 5 -10.24 14.35 22.23
C LYS A 5 -9.64 14.48 20.83
N LYS A 6 -9.24 13.36 20.23
CA LYS A 6 -8.64 13.30 18.90
C LYS A 6 -9.69 12.85 17.88
N VAL A 7 -10.04 13.72 16.94
CA VAL A 7 -10.86 13.37 15.78
C VAL A 7 -9.92 12.94 14.65
N ILE A 8 -10.22 11.82 14.01
CA ILE A 8 -9.41 11.29 12.90
C ILE A 8 -10.31 10.85 11.76
N VAL A 9 -9.78 10.94 10.54
CA VAL A 9 -10.32 10.25 9.37
C VAL A 9 -9.30 9.17 8.98
N PRO A 10 -9.57 7.88 9.25
CA PRO A 10 -8.61 6.79 9.00
C PRO A 10 -8.09 6.76 7.56
N CYS A 11 -8.93 7.12 6.58
CA CYS A 11 -8.53 7.20 5.17
C CYS A 11 -7.51 8.31 4.89
N GLU A 12 -7.56 9.45 5.60
CA GLU A 12 -6.55 10.51 5.47
C GLU A 12 -5.22 10.11 6.12
N VAL A 13 -5.27 9.36 7.22
CA VAL A 13 -4.07 8.77 7.83
C VAL A 13 -3.46 7.75 6.88
N ALA A 14 -4.32 6.93 6.26
CA ALA A 14 -3.92 5.93 5.30
C ALA A 14 -3.32 6.55 4.02
N SER A 15 -3.90 7.62 3.49
CA SER A 15 -3.39 8.27 2.28
C SER A 15 -1.98 8.82 2.45
N LYS A 16 -1.62 9.25 3.67
CA LYS A 16 -0.29 9.79 4.01
C LYS A 16 0.78 8.72 4.24
N SER A 17 0.40 7.54 4.73
CA SER A 17 1.39 6.52 5.16
C SER A 17 1.14 5.13 4.57
N VAL A 18 -0.09 4.63 4.63
CA VAL A 18 -0.46 3.26 4.22
C VAL A 18 -0.51 3.11 2.70
N ILE A 19 -1.17 4.02 1.98
CA ILE A 19 -1.26 3.95 0.52
C ILE A 19 0.14 4.04 -0.13
N PRO A 20 1.04 4.95 0.30
CA PRO A 20 2.42 4.94 -0.18
C PRO A 20 3.17 3.62 0.08
N ALA A 21 2.97 2.98 1.23
CA ALA A 21 3.59 1.69 1.56
C ALA A 21 3.04 0.56 0.66
N ILE A 22 1.72 0.52 0.44
CA ILE A 22 1.07 -0.43 -0.48
C ILE A 22 1.62 -0.25 -1.89
N LYS A 23 1.66 0.98 -2.41
CA LYS A 23 2.22 1.26 -3.74
C LYS A 23 3.67 0.81 -3.84
N ALA A 24 4.49 1.04 -2.81
CA ALA A 24 5.87 0.57 -2.77
C ALA A 24 5.97 -0.95 -2.92
N MET A 25 5.15 -1.70 -2.16
CA MET A 25 5.15 -3.16 -2.19
C MET A 25 4.67 -3.71 -3.54
N ILE A 26 3.63 -3.12 -4.14
CA ILE A 26 3.16 -3.49 -5.49
C ILE A 26 4.24 -3.22 -6.54
N VAL A 27 4.88 -2.03 -6.49
CA VAL A 27 5.96 -1.67 -7.42
C VAL A 27 7.13 -2.65 -7.31
N ILE A 28 7.55 -3.00 -6.09
CA ILE A 28 8.64 -3.95 -5.84
C ILE A 28 8.27 -5.35 -6.37
N GLU A 29 7.02 -5.79 -6.16
CA GLU A 29 6.53 -7.08 -6.64
C GLU A 29 6.52 -7.15 -8.18
N LEU A 30 5.97 -6.14 -8.86
CA LEU A 30 5.98 -6.06 -10.32
C LEU A 30 7.41 -5.97 -10.88
N TYR A 31 8.28 -5.20 -10.23
CA TYR A 31 9.68 -5.06 -10.64
C TYR A 31 10.44 -6.39 -10.51
N ARG A 32 10.19 -7.17 -9.44
CA ARG A 32 10.77 -8.53 -9.28
C ARG A 32 10.32 -9.47 -10.39
N ARG A 33 9.09 -9.32 -10.88
CA ARG A 33 8.53 -10.02 -12.05
C ARG A 33 9.05 -9.48 -13.40
N LYS A 34 10.05 -8.61 -13.40
CA LYS A 34 10.71 -8.04 -14.59
C LYS A 34 9.81 -7.15 -15.44
N VAL A 35 8.74 -6.61 -14.87
CA VAL A 35 7.89 -5.61 -15.53
C VAL A 35 8.69 -4.31 -15.71
N PRO A 36 8.75 -3.71 -16.91
CA PRO A 36 9.46 -2.46 -17.14
C PRO A 36 8.92 -1.31 -16.26
N GLN A 37 9.81 -0.47 -15.73
CA GLN A 37 9.40 0.63 -14.83
C GLN A 37 8.40 1.61 -15.48
N THR A 38 8.50 1.82 -16.79
CA THR A 38 7.56 2.64 -17.57
C THR A 38 6.17 2.02 -17.64
N GLN A 39 6.09 0.69 -17.73
CA GLN A 39 4.82 -0.03 -17.71
C GLN A 39 4.20 -0.03 -16.30
N ILE A 40 5.02 -0.23 -15.26
CA ILE A 40 4.59 -0.09 -13.85
C ILE A 40 4.03 1.32 -13.61
N ALA A 41 4.71 2.35 -14.09
CA ALA A 41 4.26 3.74 -13.99
C ALA A 41 2.88 3.95 -14.63
N SER A 42 2.69 3.39 -15.83
CA SER A 42 1.40 3.41 -16.54
C SER A 42 0.29 2.72 -15.75
N PHE A 43 0.53 1.51 -15.23
CA PHE A 43 -0.47 0.74 -14.47
C PHE A 43 -0.91 1.45 -13.19
N LEU A 44 0.02 2.09 -12.47
CA LEU A 44 -0.28 2.72 -11.19
C LEU A 44 -0.68 4.20 -11.30
N GLY A 45 -0.68 4.77 -12.52
CA GLY A 45 -0.94 6.20 -12.75
C GLY A 45 0.04 7.10 -12.01
N ILE A 46 1.32 6.75 -11.99
CA ILE A 46 2.41 7.51 -11.34
C ILE A 46 3.55 7.74 -12.33
N THR A 47 4.51 8.58 -11.97
CA THR A 47 5.69 8.81 -12.82
C THR A 47 6.71 7.67 -12.71
N THR A 48 7.50 7.45 -13.76
CA THR A 48 8.65 6.52 -13.71
C THR A 48 9.67 6.92 -12.63
N ALA A 49 9.79 8.22 -12.34
CA ALA A 49 10.62 8.72 -11.24
C ALA A 49 10.10 8.24 -9.87
N GLU A 50 8.78 8.25 -9.66
CA GLU A 50 8.16 7.72 -8.44
C GLU A 50 8.36 6.21 -8.30
N VAL A 51 8.24 5.45 -9.40
CA VAL A 51 8.58 4.02 -9.43
C VAL A 51 10.01 3.78 -8.97
N ASN A 52 10.97 4.53 -9.53
CA ASN A 52 12.38 4.45 -9.15
C ASN A 52 12.60 4.83 -7.68
N TYR A 53 11.87 5.82 -7.14
CA TYR A 53 11.94 6.17 -5.72
C TYR A 53 11.40 5.07 -4.81
N TYR A 54 10.34 4.37 -5.19
CA TYR A 54 9.88 3.19 -4.46
C TYR A 54 10.92 2.06 -4.47
N ILE A 55 11.49 1.75 -5.64
CA ILE A 55 12.53 0.71 -5.78
C ILE A 55 13.75 1.03 -4.91
N LYS A 56 14.16 2.31 -4.85
CA LYS A 56 15.30 2.76 -4.03
C LYS A 56 14.97 2.92 -2.55
N GLY A 57 13.75 2.62 -2.11
CA GLY A 57 13.33 2.79 -0.72
C GLY A 57 13.26 4.26 -0.26
N LYS A 58 13.19 5.21 -1.19
CA LYS A 58 13.12 6.66 -0.89
C LYS A 58 11.70 7.15 -0.60
N ARG A 59 10.68 6.29 -0.78
CA ARG A 59 9.27 6.63 -0.58
C ARG A 59 8.52 5.46 0.06
N GLY A 60 7.57 5.80 0.93
CA GLY A 60 6.87 4.85 1.78
C GLY A 60 7.46 4.86 3.20
N ASN A 61 6.62 4.57 4.20
CA ASN A 61 7.08 4.47 5.58
C ASN A 61 7.79 3.12 5.75
N SER A 62 9.12 3.15 5.94
CA SER A 62 9.97 1.94 6.02
C SER A 62 9.52 0.98 7.11
N ASP A 63 9.13 1.49 8.27
CA ASP A 63 8.69 0.68 9.41
C ASP A 63 7.35 -0.01 9.12
N LEU A 64 6.45 0.71 8.42
CA LEU A 64 5.16 0.17 7.99
C LEU A 64 5.35 -0.93 6.93
N ILE A 65 6.19 -0.67 5.92
CA ILE A 65 6.52 -1.67 4.89
C ILE A 65 7.13 -2.91 5.54
N PHE A 66 8.10 -2.73 6.44
CA PHE A 66 8.73 -3.84 7.15
C PHE A 66 7.69 -4.67 7.91
N LYS A 67 6.80 -4.03 8.69
CA LYS A 67 5.72 -4.73 9.42
C LYS A 67 4.81 -5.51 8.48
N LEU A 68 4.37 -4.89 7.38
CA LEU A 68 3.47 -5.53 6.41
C LEU A 68 4.14 -6.68 5.65
N GLN A 69 5.45 -6.60 5.42
CA GLN A 69 6.23 -7.69 4.81
C GLN A 69 6.35 -8.94 5.70
N GLN A 70 6.14 -8.80 7.02
CA GLN A 70 6.13 -9.95 7.94
C GLN A 70 4.74 -10.61 8.05
N ASP A 71 3.69 -10.01 7.48
CA ASP A 71 2.33 -10.56 7.51
C ASP A 71 2.05 -11.34 6.21
N GLU A 72 2.03 -12.66 6.30
CA GLU A 72 1.91 -13.55 5.13
C GLU A 72 0.62 -13.32 4.34
N GLU A 73 -0.51 -13.12 5.04
CA GLU A 73 -1.81 -12.82 4.44
C GLU A 73 -1.75 -11.55 3.60
N PHE A 74 -1.13 -10.50 4.13
CA PHE A 74 -0.96 -9.25 3.42
C PHE A 74 -0.01 -9.36 2.22
N VAL A 75 1.12 -10.07 2.37
CA VAL A 75 2.06 -10.31 1.26
C VAL A 75 1.38 -11.07 0.12
N GLU A 76 0.57 -12.07 0.44
CA GLU A 76 -0.18 -12.81 -0.57
C GLU A 76 -1.23 -11.94 -1.26
N ALA A 77 -1.94 -11.09 -0.51
CA ALA A 77 -2.87 -10.12 -1.09
C ALA A 77 -2.18 -9.14 -2.06
N VAL A 78 -0.94 -8.73 -1.78
CA VAL A 78 -0.13 -7.91 -2.72
C VAL A 78 0.21 -8.70 -3.98
N ARG A 79 0.59 -9.98 -3.87
CA ARG A 79 0.89 -10.84 -5.03
C ARG A 79 -0.32 -11.03 -5.93
N ILE A 80 -1.47 -11.34 -5.34
CA ILE A 80 -2.74 -11.47 -6.07
C ILE A 80 -3.06 -10.14 -6.79
N THR A 81 -2.90 -9.01 -6.10
CA THR A 81 -3.11 -7.69 -6.71
C THR A 81 -2.17 -7.45 -7.89
N ALA A 82 -0.88 -7.80 -7.76
CA ALA A 82 0.09 -7.69 -8.85
C ALA A 82 -0.26 -8.59 -10.05
N GLU A 83 -0.80 -9.79 -9.80
CA GLU A 83 -1.30 -10.66 -10.88
C GLU A 83 -2.49 -10.06 -11.62
N LYS A 84 -3.44 -9.48 -10.89
CA LYS A 84 -4.58 -8.78 -11.49
C LYS A 84 -4.12 -7.63 -12.38
N ILE A 85 -3.17 -6.81 -11.91
CA ILE A 85 -2.57 -5.72 -12.69
C ILE A 85 -2.01 -6.19 -14.03
N LEU A 86 -1.49 -7.41 -14.10
CA LEU A 86 -0.86 -7.96 -15.30
C LEU A 86 -1.83 -8.68 -16.25
N LYS A 87 -3.00 -9.12 -15.77
CA LYS A 87 -3.91 -10.01 -16.50
C LYS A 87 -5.25 -9.37 -16.83
N GLU A 88 -5.69 -8.40 -16.04
CA GLU A 88 -7.03 -7.80 -16.13
C GLU A 88 -6.95 -6.40 -16.73
N ASP A 89 -7.89 -6.07 -17.63
CA ASP A 89 -8.06 -4.72 -18.19
C ASP A 89 -9.03 -3.85 -17.34
N GLU A 90 -9.38 -4.32 -16.15
CA GLU A 90 -10.35 -3.69 -15.25
C GLU A 90 -9.70 -2.73 -14.23
N VAL A 91 -10.53 -1.85 -13.65
CA VAL A 91 -10.10 -0.95 -12.57
C VAL A 91 -9.85 -1.74 -11.29
N ILE A 92 -8.59 -1.77 -10.85
CA ILE A 92 -8.20 -2.48 -9.62
C ILE A 92 -8.38 -1.57 -8.40
N ASN A 93 -9.30 -1.95 -7.53
CA ASN A 93 -9.55 -1.25 -6.27
C ASN A 93 -8.54 -1.62 -5.19
N LEU A 94 -7.76 -0.65 -4.69
CA LEU A 94 -6.80 -0.85 -3.60
C LEU A 94 -7.41 -0.77 -2.19
N CYS A 95 -8.70 -0.41 -2.05
CA CYS A 95 -9.36 -0.31 -0.74
C CYS A 95 -9.30 -1.59 0.11
N PRO A 96 -9.51 -2.81 -0.44
CA PRO A 96 -9.39 -4.04 0.35
C PRO A 96 -7.98 -4.22 0.92
N LEU A 97 -6.96 -3.97 0.10
CA LEU A 97 -5.56 -4.04 0.52
C LEU A 97 -5.25 -2.96 1.58
N CYS A 98 -5.84 -1.78 1.45
CA CYS A 98 -5.71 -0.71 2.44
C CYS A 98 -6.40 -1.04 3.77
N SER A 99 -7.60 -1.63 3.73
CA SER A 99 -8.32 -2.14 4.92
C SER A 99 -7.44 -3.14 5.67
N LEU A 100 -6.95 -4.17 4.96
CA LEU A 100 -6.09 -5.19 5.53
C LEU A 100 -4.81 -4.58 6.14
N ALA A 101 -4.11 -3.71 5.40
CA ALA A 101 -2.91 -3.03 5.89
C ALA A 101 -3.17 -2.24 7.17
N ARG A 102 -4.29 -1.49 7.25
CA ARG A 102 -4.67 -0.75 8.45
C ARG A 102 -4.92 -1.69 9.63
N LYS A 103 -5.67 -2.77 9.44
CA LYS A 103 -5.96 -3.76 10.48
C LYS A 103 -4.69 -4.39 11.05
N LYS A 104 -3.71 -4.68 10.20
CA LYS A 104 -2.44 -5.29 10.62
C LYS A 104 -1.47 -4.28 11.25
N ALA A 105 -1.41 -3.05 10.74
CA ALA A 105 -0.34 -2.12 11.09
C ALA A 105 -0.75 -0.90 11.93
N LEU A 106 -2.01 -0.46 11.88
CA LEU A 106 -2.52 0.64 12.70
C LEU A 106 -3.23 0.07 13.93
N LYS A 107 -2.54 0.04 15.07
CA LYS A 107 -3.14 -0.23 16.38
C LYS A 107 -3.58 1.08 17.07
N ASN A 108 -4.42 0.98 18.10
CA ASN A 108 -4.81 2.06 19.01
C ASN A 108 -5.77 3.13 18.43
N GLY A 109 -6.94 2.69 17.92
CA GLY A 109 -8.04 3.60 17.58
C GLY A 109 -7.91 4.35 16.26
N ASN A 110 -6.89 4.06 15.44
CA ASN A 110 -6.74 4.59 14.08
C ASN A 110 -7.28 3.65 12.98
N SER A 111 -7.83 2.50 13.36
CA SER A 111 -8.50 1.55 12.46
C SER A 111 -9.89 2.07 12.08
N CYS A 112 -10.30 1.89 10.83
CA CYS A 112 -11.65 2.27 10.41
C CYS A 112 -12.64 1.21 10.92
N PRO A 113 -13.80 1.58 11.50
CA PRO A 113 -14.81 0.60 11.92
C PRO A 113 -15.42 -0.17 10.74
N PHE A 114 -15.17 0.28 9.51
CA PHE A 114 -15.61 -0.36 8.26
C PHE A 114 -14.48 -1.14 7.56
N ASP A 115 -13.39 -1.43 8.27
CA ASP A 115 -12.34 -2.35 7.80
C ASP A 115 -12.86 -3.79 7.88
N TRP A 116 -13.66 -4.21 6.89
CA TRP A 116 -14.15 -5.58 6.72
C TRP A 116 -13.03 -6.53 6.31
#